data_AF-A0A3D3GGA8-F1
#
_entry.id   AF-A0A3D3GGA8-F1
#
_cell.length_a   1.000
_cell.length_b   1.000
_cell.length_c   1.000
_cell.angle_alpha   90.00
_cell.angle_beta   90.00
_cell.angle_gamma   90.00
#
_symmetry.space_group_name_H-M   'P 1'
#
loop_
_entity.id
_entity.type
_entity.pdbx_description
1 polymer ?
#
loop_
_entity_poly.entity_id
_entity_poly.type
_entity_poly.pdbx_seq_one_letter_code
_entity_poly.pdbx_strand_id
1 'polypeptide(L)'
;MATKDLLDYLPKDSTAGSITRAFRKNFKITLKELSKLTGIPESNLSAIENDKLEIGVKRATLIGAALGISPESLLFPNGKSQYEKEAERVRHAAEKLFAAKKKQHKGSQDEAA
;
A
#
# COMPACT_ATOMS: atom_id res chain seq x y z
N MET A 1 1.71 23.91 -5.97
CA MET A 1 0.61 22.94 -5.86
C MET A 1 1.22 21.65 -5.37
N ALA A 2 0.88 21.21 -4.16
CA ALA A 2 1.48 20.01 -3.59
C ALA A 2 0.97 18.80 -4.38
N THR A 3 1.80 17.77 -4.59
CA THR A 3 1.38 16.56 -5.33
C THR A 3 0.17 15.86 -4.71
N LYS A 4 -0.10 16.13 -3.43
CA LYS A 4 -1.31 15.74 -2.71
C LYS A 4 -2.59 16.24 -3.39
N ASP A 5 -2.59 17.47 -3.90
CA ASP A 5 -3.76 18.10 -4.53
C ASP A 5 -4.10 17.45 -5.87
N LEU A 6 -3.11 16.84 -6.55
CA LEU A 6 -3.32 16.21 -7.87
C LEU A 6 -4.00 14.84 -7.76
N LEU A 7 -3.85 14.16 -6.62
CA LEU A 7 -4.40 12.83 -6.41
C LEU A 7 -5.92 12.85 -6.21
N ASP A 8 -6.46 13.95 -5.68
CA ASP A 8 -7.90 14.16 -5.51
C ASP A 8 -8.64 14.31 -6.85
N TYR A 9 -7.91 14.56 -7.95
CA TYR A 9 -8.44 14.61 -9.31
C TYR A 9 -8.33 13.28 -10.06
N LEU A 10 -7.75 12.24 -9.44
CA LEU A 10 -7.67 10.95 -10.07
C LEU A 10 -9.02 10.22 -10.09
N PRO A 11 -9.30 9.39 -11.11
CA PRO A 11 -10.49 8.56 -11.15
C PRO A 11 -10.64 7.70 -9.89
N LYS A 12 -11.88 7.47 -9.45
CA LYS A 12 -12.24 6.69 -8.24
C LYS A 12 -11.84 5.20 -8.29
N ASP A 13 -11.43 4.71 -9.45
CA ASP A 13 -10.99 3.35 -9.75
C ASP A 13 -9.49 3.30 -10.06
N SER A 14 -8.73 4.29 -9.58
CA SER A 14 -7.28 4.33 -9.79
C SER A 14 -6.60 3.16 -9.11
N THR A 15 -5.54 2.67 -9.76
CA THR A 15 -4.68 1.60 -9.27
C THR A 15 -3.28 2.16 -9.05
N ALA A 16 -2.45 1.46 -8.29
CA ALA A 16 -1.04 1.82 -8.17
C ALA A 16 -0.36 1.91 -9.55
N GLY A 17 -0.73 1.00 -10.46
CA GLY A 17 -0.24 0.97 -11.84
C GLY A 17 -0.67 2.18 -12.65
N SER A 18 -1.96 2.51 -12.63
CA SER A 18 -2.49 3.64 -13.39
C SER A 18 -1.90 4.98 -12.93
N ILE A 19 -1.74 5.18 -11.60
CA ILE A 19 -1.12 6.37 -11.01
C ILE A 19 0.35 6.47 -11.41
N THR A 20 1.12 5.38 -11.25
CA THR A 20 2.54 5.33 -11.61
C THR A 20 2.72 5.71 -13.09
N ARG A 21 1.91 5.12 -13.97
CA ARG A 21 1.95 5.38 -15.41
C ARG A 21 1.59 6.82 -15.75
N ALA A 22 0.57 7.38 -15.09
CA ALA A 22 0.12 8.76 -15.33
C ALA A 22 1.22 9.76 -14.99
N PHE A 23 1.81 9.66 -13.79
CA PHE A 23 2.89 10.55 -13.35
C PHE A 23 4.15 10.37 -14.20
N ARG A 24 4.55 9.14 -14.49
CA ARG A 24 5.70 8.87 -15.36
C ARG A 24 5.53 9.53 -16.73
N LYS A 25 4.36 9.37 -17.35
CA LYS A 25 4.06 9.98 -18.66
C LYS A 25 3.99 11.51 -18.58
N ASN A 26 3.43 12.07 -17.51
CA ASN A 26 3.36 13.52 -17.28
C ASN A 26 4.75 14.16 -17.27
N PHE A 27 5.72 13.50 -16.62
CA PHE A 27 7.12 13.94 -16.59
C PHE A 27 7.95 13.47 -17.79
N LYS A 28 7.35 12.79 -18.77
CA LYS A 28 8.03 12.22 -19.96
C LYS A 28 9.18 11.27 -19.62
N ILE A 29 9.10 10.60 -18.48
CA ILE A 29 10.10 9.62 -18.03
C ILE A 29 9.83 8.28 -18.73
N THR A 30 10.87 7.60 -19.22
CA THR A 30 10.77 6.24 -19.78
C THR A 30 10.79 5.18 -18.67
N LEU A 31 10.33 3.96 -18.95
CA LEU A 31 10.47 2.86 -18.00
C LEU A 31 11.94 2.57 -17.67
N LYS A 32 12.83 2.71 -18.65
CA LYS A 32 14.29 2.61 -18.49
C LYS A 32 14.86 3.64 -17.52
N GLU A 33 14.46 4.89 -17.63
CA GLU A 33 14.89 5.95 -16.71
C GLU A 33 14.33 5.74 -15.30
N LEU A 34 13.05 5.38 -15.18
CA LEU A 34 12.45 5.06 -13.89
C LEU A 34 13.12 3.84 -13.24
N SER A 35 13.46 2.83 -14.04
CA SER A 35 14.24 1.66 -13.61
C SER A 35 15.61 2.07 -13.06
N LYS A 36 16.32 2.96 -13.76
CA LYS A 36 17.61 3.50 -13.31
C LYS A 36 17.50 4.27 -11.99
N LEU A 37 16.44 5.05 -11.79
CA LEU A 37 16.23 5.83 -10.57
C LEU A 37 15.85 4.96 -9.37
N THR A 38 15.01 3.95 -9.59
CA THR A 38 14.41 3.14 -8.50
C THR A 38 15.15 1.84 -8.22
N GLY A 39 15.98 1.37 -9.16
CA GLY A 39 16.55 0.02 -9.14
C GLY A 39 15.52 -1.10 -9.38
N ILE A 40 14.27 -0.77 -9.73
CA ILE A 40 13.22 -1.75 -10.04
C ILE A 40 13.33 -2.10 -11.53
N PRO A 41 13.43 -3.41 -11.91
CA PRO A 41 13.54 -3.80 -13.31
C PRO A 41 12.42 -3.23 -14.19
N GLU A 42 12.74 -2.85 -15.44
CA GLU A 42 11.75 -2.32 -16.40
C GLU A 42 10.55 -3.26 -16.60
N SER A 43 10.79 -4.58 -16.60
CA SER A 43 9.74 -5.59 -16.68
C SER A 43 8.79 -5.54 -15.48
N ASN A 44 9.32 -5.33 -14.27
CA ASN A 44 8.52 -5.19 -13.06
C ASN A 44 7.75 -3.87 -13.07
N LEU A 45 8.38 -2.76 -13.47
CA LEU A 45 7.69 -1.47 -13.63
C LEU A 45 6.56 -1.57 -14.65
N SER A 46 6.80 -2.24 -15.79
CA SER A 46 5.77 -2.52 -16.78
C SER A 46 4.64 -3.39 -16.21
N ALA A 47 4.97 -4.43 -15.45
CA ALA A 47 3.96 -5.28 -14.80
C ALA A 47 3.13 -4.49 -13.78
N ILE A 48 3.75 -3.58 -13.01
CA ILE A 48 3.06 -2.66 -12.10
C ILE A 48 2.14 -1.72 -12.88
N GLU A 49 2.62 -1.04 -13.93
CA GLU A 49 1.82 -0.11 -14.75
C GLU A 49 0.62 -0.75 -15.46
N ASN A 50 0.61 -2.08 -15.57
CA ASN A 50 -0.48 -2.85 -16.16
C ASN A 50 -1.22 -3.72 -15.12
N ASP A 51 -1.04 -3.43 -13.82
CA ASP A 51 -1.72 -4.10 -12.69
C ASP A 51 -1.52 -5.62 -12.64
N LYS A 52 -0.42 -6.11 -13.23
CA LYS A 52 0.00 -7.52 -13.20
C LYS A 52 0.90 -7.85 -12.01
N LEU A 53 1.42 -6.84 -11.34
CA LEU A 53 2.28 -6.98 -10.16
C LEU A 53 1.85 -5.98 -9.10
N GLU A 54 1.44 -6.49 -7.94
CA GLU A 54 1.11 -5.65 -6.80
C GLU A 54 2.35 -4.92 -6.24
N ILE A 55 2.08 -3.75 -5.65
CA ILE A 55 3.10 -2.88 -5.07
C ILE A 55 3.15 -3.06 -3.54
N GLY A 56 4.32 -3.43 -3.03
CA GLY A 56 4.60 -3.40 -1.59
C GLY A 56 5.24 -2.08 -1.16
N VAL A 57 5.35 -1.86 0.15
CA VAL A 57 5.87 -0.62 0.77
C VAL A 57 7.21 -0.18 0.16
N LYS A 58 8.16 -1.11 -0.04
CA LYS A 58 9.47 -0.78 -0.63
C LYS A 58 9.35 -0.17 -2.02
N ARG A 59 8.56 -0.79 -2.90
CA ARG A 59 8.39 -0.33 -4.28
C ARG A 59 7.61 0.98 -4.33
N ALA A 60 6.56 1.11 -3.51
CA ALA A 60 5.80 2.35 -3.37
C ALA A 60 6.67 3.51 -2.91
N THR A 61 7.58 3.26 -1.96
CA THR A 61 8.52 4.25 -1.45
C THR A 61 9.48 4.73 -2.53
N LEU A 62 10.08 3.80 -3.28
CA LEU A 62 11.06 4.13 -4.32
C LEU A 62 10.41 4.83 -5.52
N ILE A 63 9.26 4.33 -6.00
CA ILE A 63 8.51 4.94 -7.09
C ILE A 63 7.98 6.32 -6.67
N GLY A 64 7.45 6.43 -5.45
CA GLY A 64 6.98 7.69 -4.89
C GLY A 64 8.08 8.74 -4.83
N ALA A 65 9.27 8.37 -4.33
CA ALA A 65 10.44 9.25 -4.31
C ALA A 65 10.86 9.70 -5.73
N ALA A 66 10.84 8.80 -6.71
CA ALA A 66 11.22 9.11 -8.08
C ALA A 66 10.21 10.02 -8.82
N LEU A 67 8.92 9.95 -8.48
CA LEU A 67 7.85 10.67 -9.17
C LEU A 67 7.22 11.81 -8.35
N GLY A 68 7.69 12.06 -7.12
CA GLY A 68 7.16 13.07 -6.21
C GLY A 68 5.79 12.70 -5.60
N ILE A 69 5.49 11.41 -5.47
CA ILE A 69 4.20 10.90 -4.97
C ILE A 69 4.40 10.34 -3.55
N SER A 70 3.44 10.58 -2.65
CA SER A 70 3.50 9.93 -1.34
C SER A 70 3.30 8.40 -1.49
N PRO A 71 4.07 7.56 -0.78
CA PRO A 71 3.92 6.10 -0.88
C PRO A 71 2.52 5.62 -0.52
N GLU A 72 1.85 6.30 0.41
CA GLU A 72 0.49 6.02 0.83
C GLU A 72 -0.50 6.12 -0.33
N SER A 73 -0.28 7.05 -1.25
CA SER A 73 -1.14 7.23 -2.43
C SER A 73 -1.04 6.08 -3.42
N LEU A 74 0.10 5.39 -3.47
CA LEU A 74 0.28 4.20 -4.29
C LEU A 74 -0.23 2.93 -3.57
N LEU A 75 -0.11 2.88 -2.25
CA LEU A 75 -0.58 1.74 -1.43
C LEU A 75 -2.11 1.76 -1.24
N PHE A 76 -2.70 2.95 -1.20
CA PHE A 76 -4.12 3.17 -0.96
C PHE A 76 -4.68 4.15 -2.00
N PRO A 77 -4.67 3.78 -3.30
CA PRO A 77 -5.07 4.68 -4.37
C PRO A 77 -6.54 5.12 -4.27
N ASN A 78 -7.37 4.30 -3.63
CA ASN A 78 -8.79 4.58 -3.38
C ASN A 78 -9.08 4.77 -1.88
N GLY A 79 -8.07 5.14 -1.10
CA GLY A 79 -8.16 5.31 0.35
C GLY A 79 -8.00 4.01 1.15
N LYS A 80 -7.82 4.16 2.46
CA LYS A 80 -7.58 3.04 3.40
C LYS A 80 -8.82 2.19 3.66
N SER A 81 -10.00 2.69 3.31
CA SER A 81 -11.27 2.04 3.60
C SER A 81 -11.54 0.79 2.76
N GLN A 82 -10.74 0.53 1.72
CA GLN A 82 -10.93 -0.62 0.81
C GLN A 82 -10.98 -1.98 1.52
N TYR A 83 -10.31 -2.12 2.67
CA TYR A 83 -10.28 -3.36 3.46
C TYR A 83 -10.85 -3.17 4.87
N GLU A 84 -11.61 -2.10 5.12
CA GLU A 84 -12.06 -1.77 6.49
C GLU A 84 -12.96 -2.87 7.07
N LYS A 85 -13.85 -3.44 6.24
CA LYS A 85 -14.76 -4.52 6.64
C LYS A 85 -14.03 -5.82 6.95
N GLU A 86 -13.01 -6.15 6.18
CA GLU A 86 -12.11 -7.28 6.43
C GLU A 86 -11.33 -7.05 7.73
N ALA A 87 -10.76 -5.86 7.90
CA ALA A 87 -10.00 -5.48 9.08
C ALA A 87 -10.85 -5.49 10.35
N GLU A 88 -12.11 -5.05 10.29
CA GLU A 88 -13.06 -5.10 11.41
C GLU A 88 -13.38 -6.54 11.83
N ARG A 89 -13.63 -7.44 10.87
CA ARG A 89 -13.81 -8.87 11.15
C ARG A 89 -12.60 -9.47 11.85
N VAL A 90 -11.39 -9.16 11.38
CA VAL A 90 -10.15 -9.63 11.99
C VAL A 90 -9.97 -9.05 13.41
N ARG A 91 -10.26 -7.77 13.61
CA ARG A 91 -10.19 -7.12 14.94
C ARG A 91 -11.09 -7.80 15.95
N HIS A 92 -12.35 -8.06 15.62
CA HIS A 92 -13.27 -8.77 16.51
C HIS A 92 -12.83 -10.20 16.83
N ALA A 93 -12.28 -10.93 15.85
CA ALA A 93 -11.73 -12.25 16.09
C ALA A 93 -10.52 -12.20 17.04
N ALA A 94 -9.63 -11.22 16.83
CA ALA A 94 -8.44 -11.01 17.66
C ALA A 94 -8.83 -10.64 19.11
N GLU A 95 -9.82 -9.76 19.31
CA GLU A 95 -10.33 -9.39 20.64
C GLU A 95 -10.82 -10.61 21.42
N LYS A 96 -11.63 -11.46 20.79
CA LYS A 96 -12.13 -12.71 21.41
C LYS A 96 -10.98 -13.65 21.78
N LEU A 97 -10.00 -13.81 20.89
CA LEU A 97 -8.83 -14.65 21.12
C LEU A 97 -7.99 -14.13 22.29
N PHE A 98 -7.69 -12.83 22.31
CA PHE A 98 -6.90 -12.21 23.37
C PHE A 98 -7.61 -12.26 24.72
N ALA A 99 -8.92 -12.06 24.76
CA ALA A 99 -9.72 -12.23 25.97
C ALA A 99 -9.66 -13.67 26.51
N ALA A 100 -9.77 -14.68 25.64
CA ALA A 100 -9.65 -16.09 26.02
C ALA A 100 -8.25 -16.43 26.56
N LYS A 101 -7.18 -15.96 25.90
CA LYS A 101 -5.78 -16.17 26.33
C LYS A 101 -5.48 -15.52 27.68
N LYS A 102 -6.01 -14.32 27.94
CA LYS A 102 -5.86 -13.63 29.23
C LYS A 102 -6.50 -14.40 30.39
N LYS A 103 -7.65 -15.06 30.16
CA LYS A 103 -8.32 -15.90 31.17
C LYS A 103 -7.51 -17.17 31.49
N GLN A 104 -6.97 -17.83 30.48
CA GLN A 104 -6.13 -19.04 30.64
C GLN A 104 -4.85 -18.75 31.44
N HIS A 105 -4.25 -17.58 31.23
CA HIS A 105 -3.02 -17.19 31.92
C HIS A 105 -3.23 -16.77 33.39
N LYS A 106 -4.43 -16.27 33.75
CA LYS A 106 -4.77 -15.97 35.15
C LYS A 106 -5.05 -17.24 35.97
N GLY A 107 -5.83 -18.18 35.42
CA GLY A 107 -6.15 -19.43 36.13
C GLY A 107 -4.91 -20.30 36.42
N SER A 108 -3.88 -20.22 35.59
CA SER A 108 -2.61 -20.93 35.81
C SER A 108 -1.67 -20.25 36.82
N GLN A 109 -1.88 -18.97 37.14
CA GLN A 109 -1.13 -18.27 38.21
C GLN A 109 -1.80 -18.43 39.58
N ASP A 110 -3.13 -18.55 39.61
CA ASP A 110 -3.89 -18.77 40.84
C ASP A 110 -3.81 -20.24 41.34
N GLU A 111 -3.55 -21.22 40.48
CA GLU A 111 -3.32 -22.63 40.87
C GLU A 111 -1.89 -22.93 41.36
N ALA A 112 -0.94 -22.02 41.12
CA ALA A 112 0.48 -22.17 41.48
C ALA A 112 0.88 -21.40 42.75
N ALA A 113 -0.06 -20.69 43.39
CA ALA A 113 0.11 -19.93 44.63
C ALA A 113 -0.69 -20.56 45.77
#